data_AF-A0AAP0MDR5-F1
#
_entry.id   AF-A0AAP0MDR5-F1
#
_cell.length_a   1.000
_cell.length_b   1.000
_cell.length_c   1.000
_cell.angle_alpha   90.00
_cell.angle_beta   90.00
_cell.angle_gamma   90.00
#
_symmetry.space_group_name_H-M   'P 1'
#
loop_
_entity.id
_entity.type
_entity.pdbx_description
1 polymer ?
#
loop_
_entity_poly.entity_id
_entity_poly.type
_entity_poly.pdbx_seq_one_letter_code
_entity_poly.pdbx_strand_id
1 'polypeptide(L)'
;MASSSSSIAAALTTAKNLPDVSKIEPFNGEHFKCWQDKIHDILDVHNLAEYLTLSSPEEGCEDFDNKMKTWTVNNKICRYTIVSALSNNVYDIYYTFTNADEI
;
A
#
# COMPACT_ATOMS: atom_id res chain seq x y z
N MET A 1 -34.47 -33.24 -5.64
CA MET A 1 -34.42 -31.82 -6.06
C MET A 1 -34.34 -30.81 -4.90
N ALA A 2 -33.95 -31.20 -3.68
CA ALA A 2 -33.91 -30.29 -2.52
C ALA A 2 -32.55 -29.59 -2.27
N SER A 3 -31.51 -29.97 -3.00
CA SER A 3 -30.13 -29.50 -2.75
C SER A 3 -29.85 -28.11 -3.34
N SER A 4 -30.53 -27.75 -4.43
CA SER A 4 -30.34 -26.48 -5.14
C SER A 4 -30.85 -25.27 -4.35
N SER A 5 -32.01 -25.40 -3.69
CA SER A 5 -32.65 -24.31 -2.94
C SER A 5 -31.89 -23.92 -1.66
N SER A 6 -31.19 -24.88 -1.04
CA SER A 6 -30.34 -24.65 0.14
C SER A 6 -29.10 -23.80 -0.20
N SER A 7 -28.50 -24.05 -1.37
CA SER A 7 -27.32 -23.32 -1.85
C SER A 7 -27.63 -21.85 -2.18
N ILE A 8 -28.81 -21.59 -2.76
CA ILE A 8 -29.25 -20.22 -3.12
C ILE A 8 -29.60 -19.41 -1.86
N ALA A 9 -30.23 -20.04 -0.86
CA ALA A 9 -30.55 -19.39 0.41
C ALA A 9 -29.27 -19.01 1.19
N ALA A 10 -28.25 -19.88 1.18
CA ALA A 10 -26.96 -19.62 1.80
C ALA A 10 -26.15 -18.51 1.08
N ALA A 11 -26.24 -18.44 -0.26
CA ALA A 11 -25.64 -17.36 -1.04
C ALA A 11 -26.32 -16.00 -0.76
N LEU A 12 -27.64 -15.97 -0.63
CA LEU A 12 -28.42 -14.76 -0.34
C LEU A 12 -28.18 -14.22 1.08
N THR A 13 -28.01 -15.08 2.07
CA THR A 13 -27.65 -14.66 3.43
C THR A 13 -26.20 -14.17 3.52
N THR A 14 -25.30 -14.75 2.73
CA THR A 14 -23.92 -14.26 2.61
C THR A 14 -23.88 -12.88 1.95
N ALA A 15 -24.64 -12.66 0.88
CA ALA A 15 -24.71 -11.38 0.16
C ALA A 15 -25.32 -10.23 1.00
N LYS A 16 -26.27 -10.53 1.90
CA LYS A 16 -26.89 -9.53 2.79
C LYS A 16 -25.94 -8.96 3.86
N ASN A 17 -24.85 -9.66 4.16
CA ASN A 17 -23.83 -9.20 5.11
C ASN A 17 -22.63 -8.53 4.41
N LEU A 18 -22.66 -8.39 3.09
CA LEU A 18 -21.62 -7.66 2.38
C LEU A 18 -21.84 -6.16 2.58
N PRO A 19 -20.76 -5.39 2.83
CA PRO A 19 -20.83 -3.94 2.81
C PRO A 19 -21.43 -3.45 1.49
N ASP A 20 -22.22 -2.38 1.55
CA ASP A 20 -22.74 -1.73 0.35
C ASP A 20 -21.59 -1.11 -0.44
N VAL A 21 -21.14 -1.83 -1.47
CA VAL A 21 -20.06 -1.40 -2.36
C VAL A 21 -20.52 -0.40 -3.43
N SER A 22 -21.81 -0.06 -3.50
CA SER A 22 -22.33 0.87 -4.50
C SER A 22 -21.79 2.31 -4.34
N LYS A 23 -21.27 2.62 -3.14
CA LYS A 23 -20.65 3.90 -2.79
C LYS A 23 -19.13 3.92 -2.93
N ILE A 24 -18.51 2.79 -3.26
CA ILE A 24 -17.06 2.75 -3.49
C ILE A 24 -16.76 3.46 -4.79
N GLU A 25 -15.98 4.54 -4.71
CA GLU A 25 -15.54 5.25 -5.90
C GLU A 25 -14.69 4.32 -6.78
N PRO A 26 -14.95 4.26 -8.11
CA PRO A 26 -14.12 3.48 -9.01
C PRO A 26 -12.67 3.95 -8.96
N PHE A 27 -11.74 3.00 -8.86
CA PHE A 27 -10.32 3.32 -8.92
C PHE A 27 -9.97 3.92 -10.30
N ASN A 28 -9.76 5.23 -10.34
CA ASN A 28 -9.38 5.97 -11.55
C ASN A 28 -7.87 6.28 -11.61
N GLY A 29 -7.13 5.93 -10.54
CA GLY A 29 -5.69 6.11 -10.43
C GLY A 29 -5.21 7.54 -10.20
N GLU A 30 -6.09 8.54 -10.10
CA GLU A 30 -5.71 9.94 -9.88
C GLU A 30 -5.05 10.11 -8.50
N HIS A 31 -5.74 9.68 -7.45
CA HIS A 31 -5.20 9.68 -6.09
C HIS A 31 -3.92 8.85 -5.95
N PHE A 32 -3.81 7.75 -6.72
CA PHE A 32 -2.61 6.93 -6.74
C PHE A 32 -1.42 7.66 -7.38
N LYS A 33 -1.63 8.40 -8.48
CA LYS A 33 -0.58 9.22 -9.10
C LYS A 33 -0.11 10.32 -8.15
N CYS A 34 -1.02 11.08 -7.55
CA CYS A 34 -0.65 12.11 -6.57
C CYS A 34 0.11 11.53 -5.38
N TRP A 35 -0.30 10.36 -4.90
CA TRP A 35 0.43 9.63 -3.86
C TRP A 35 1.83 9.24 -4.32
N GLN A 36 1.96 8.67 -5.52
CA GLN A 36 3.24 8.25 -6.09
C GLN A 36 4.19 9.43 -6.27
N ASP A 37 3.70 10.57 -6.78
CA ASP A 37 4.49 11.79 -6.95
C ASP A 37 4.97 12.31 -5.58
N LYS A 38 4.09 12.36 -4.58
CA LYS A 38 4.46 12.75 -3.20
C LYS A 38 5.53 11.85 -2.60
N ILE A 39 5.45 10.53 -2.83
CA ILE A 39 6.47 9.59 -2.38
C ILE A 39 7.79 9.82 -3.08
N HIS A 40 7.74 10.04 -4.39
CA HIS A 40 8.93 10.30 -5.17
C HIS A 40 9.64 11.57 -4.68
N ASP A 41 8.90 12.67 -4.46
CA ASP A 41 9.45 13.93 -3.95
C ASP A 41 10.09 13.77 -2.56
N ILE A 42 9.44 13.05 -1.64
CA ILE A 42 10.00 12.77 -0.31
C ILE A 42 11.33 12.02 -0.43
N LEU A 43 11.38 10.98 -1.27
CA LEU A 43 12.59 10.19 -1.46
C LEU A 43 13.68 10.98 -2.19
N ASP A 44 13.34 11.83 -3.14
CA ASP A 44 14.27 12.68 -3.87
C ASP A 44 14.97 13.68 -2.94
N VAL A 45 14.23 14.35 -2.06
CA VAL A 45 14.78 15.24 -1.01
C VAL A 45 15.80 14.52 -0.11
N HIS A 46 15.63 13.21 0.09
CA HIS A 46 16.55 12.39 0.88
C HIS A 46 17.67 11.74 0.04
N ASN A 47 17.77 12.01 -1.26
CA ASN A 47 18.68 11.34 -2.21
C ASN A 47 18.48 9.82 -2.24
N LEU A 48 17.23 9.37 -2.12
CA LEU A 48 16.84 7.97 -2.03
C LEU A 48 16.02 7.51 -3.24
N ALA A 49 15.65 8.41 -4.16
CA ALA A 49 14.82 8.07 -5.32
C ALA A 49 15.41 6.95 -6.19
N GLU A 50 16.74 6.89 -6.34
CA GLU A 50 17.43 5.84 -7.10
C GLU A 50 17.19 4.43 -6.53
N TYR A 51 16.98 4.30 -5.21
CA TYR A 51 16.77 3.01 -4.55
C TYR A 51 15.39 2.40 -4.86
N LEU A 52 14.50 3.12 -5.54
CA LEU A 52 13.24 2.57 -6.06
C LEU A 52 13.46 1.58 -7.20
N THR A 53 14.54 1.74 -7.97
CA THR A 53 14.86 0.92 -9.15
C THR A 53 16.20 0.20 -9.04
N LEU A 54 17.08 0.64 -8.14
CA LEU A 54 18.39 0.05 -7.93
C LEU A 54 18.29 -1.36 -7.33
N SER A 55 18.81 -2.34 -8.07
CA SER A 55 18.96 -3.72 -7.59
C SER A 55 20.03 -3.84 -6.50
N SER A 56 19.96 -4.89 -5.70
CA SER A 56 21.00 -5.15 -4.70
C SER A 56 22.36 -5.36 -5.38
N PRO A 57 23.48 -4.97 -4.74
CA PRO A 57 24.81 -5.24 -5.24
C PRO A 57 25.03 -6.72 -5.55
N GLU A 58 25.79 -7.02 -6.60
CA GLU A 58 26.16 -8.39 -6.97
C GLU A 58 27.31 -8.91 -6.10
N GLU A 59 27.22 -10.16 -5.67
CA GLU A 59 28.27 -10.83 -4.91
C GLU A 59 29.59 -10.85 -5.69
N GLY A 60 30.68 -10.48 -5.03
CA GLY A 60 32.02 -10.44 -5.64
C GLY A 60 32.36 -9.13 -6.37
N CYS A 61 31.47 -8.13 -6.39
CA CYS A 61 31.82 -6.80 -6.87
C CYS A 61 32.81 -6.08 -5.92
N GLU A 62 33.53 -5.09 -6.45
CA GLU A 62 34.44 -4.27 -5.65
C GLU A 62 33.66 -3.56 -4.52
N ASP A 63 34.19 -3.63 -3.30
CA ASP A 63 33.60 -3.04 -2.09
C ASP A 63 32.18 -3.57 -1.77
N PHE A 64 31.93 -4.85 -2.11
CA PHE A 64 30.63 -5.50 -1.94
C PHE A 64 30.05 -5.30 -0.54
N ASP A 65 30.81 -5.54 0.52
CA ASP A 65 30.31 -5.48 1.89
C ASP A 65 29.79 -4.08 2.27
N ASN A 66 30.51 -3.03 1.86
CA ASN A 66 30.13 -1.65 2.15
C ASN A 66 28.96 -1.20 1.27
N LYS A 67 28.97 -1.56 -0.02
CA LYS A 67 27.84 -1.32 -0.94
C LYS A 67 26.57 -2.01 -0.46
N MET A 68 26.67 -3.27 -0.05
CA MET A 68 25.56 -4.06 0.45
C MET A 68 25.01 -3.50 1.77
N LYS A 69 25.88 -3.07 2.68
CA LYS A 69 25.48 -2.38 3.92
C LYS A 69 24.74 -1.09 3.63
N THR A 70 25.28 -0.25 2.74
CA THR A 70 24.67 1.03 2.34
C THR A 70 23.32 0.80 1.67
N TRP A 71 23.25 -0.12 0.72
CA TRP A 71 22.02 -0.50 0.03
C TRP A 71 20.96 -1.01 1.02
N THR A 72 21.34 -1.85 1.98
CA THR A 72 20.42 -2.38 2.98
C THR A 72 19.80 -1.28 3.84
N VAL A 73 20.60 -0.32 4.30
CA VAL A 73 20.12 0.81 5.11
C VAL A 73 19.18 1.69 4.30
N ASN A 74 19.59 2.11 3.10
CA ASN A 74 18.82 3.03 2.26
C ASN A 74 17.53 2.38 1.76
N ASN A 75 17.58 1.14 1.30
CA ASN A 75 16.39 0.38 0.90
C ASN A 75 15.40 0.21 2.07
N LYS A 76 15.89 -0.01 3.29
CA LYS A 76 15.03 -0.07 4.49
C LYS A 76 14.31 1.26 4.72
N ILE A 77 15.00 2.39 4.58
CA ILE A 77 14.41 3.73 4.72
C ILE A 77 13.36 3.98 3.63
N CYS A 78 13.66 3.64 2.37
CA CYS A 78 12.69 3.73 1.27
C CYS A 78 11.43 2.94 1.55
N ARG A 79 11.57 1.67 1.92
CA ARG A 79 10.43 0.80 2.26
C ARG A 79 9.60 1.37 3.41
N TYR A 80 10.25 1.86 4.46
CA TYR A 80 9.52 2.45 5.60
C TYR A 80 8.76 3.71 5.21
N THR A 81 9.37 4.57 4.40
CA THR A 81 8.75 5.81 3.90
C THR A 81 7.52 5.50 3.05
N ILE A 82 7.62 4.55 2.12
CA ILE A 82 6.51 4.12 1.28
C ILE A 82 5.36 3.56 2.12
N VAL A 83 5.66 2.63 3.04
CA VAL A 83 4.64 1.98 3.88
C VAL A 83 3.98 2.98 4.83
N SER A 84 4.74 3.85 5.49
CA SER A 84 4.18 4.86 6.40
C SER A 84 3.31 5.87 5.67
N ALA A 85 3.68 6.29 4.46
CA ALA A 85 2.82 7.12 3.64
C ALA A 85 1.57 6.36 3.17
N LEU A 86 1.67 5.09 2.77
CA LEU A 86 0.48 4.29 2.42
C LEU A 86 -0.47 4.18 3.61
N SER A 87 0.05 3.91 4.81
CA SER A 87 -0.76 3.90 6.03
C SER A 87 -1.49 5.21 6.22
N ASN A 88 -0.82 6.36 6.00
CA ASN A 88 -1.46 7.67 6.10
C ASN A 88 -2.49 7.95 5.00
N ASN A 89 -2.28 7.51 3.75
CA ASN A 89 -3.24 7.79 2.67
C ASN A 89 -4.46 6.85 2.70
N VAL A 90 -4.29 5.60 3.16
CA VAL A 90 -5.43 4.73 3.49
C VAL A 90 -6.14 5.23 4.75
N TYR A 91 -5.42 5.82 5.71
CA TYR A 91 -6.02 6.57 6.81
C TYR A 91 -6.83 7.76 6.27
N ASP A 92 -6.26 8.63 5.44
CA ASP A 92 -6.90 9.84 4.92
C ASP A 92 -8.14 9.55 4.04
N ILE A 93 -8.16 8.42 3.33
CA ILE A 93 -9.32 7.99 2.51
C ILE A 93 -10.47 7.44 3.36
N TYR A 94 -10.17 6.80 4.51
CA TYR A 94 -11.18 6.15 5.36
C TYR A 94 -11.48 6.88 6.67
N TYR A 95 -10.73 7.92 7.03
CA TYR A 95 -10.85 8.58 8.34
C TYR A 95 -11.66 9.88 8.22
N THR A 96 -12.96 9.78 8.48
CA THR A 96 -13.83 10.90 8.89
C THR A 96 -14.27 10.71 10.34
N PHE A 97 -13.44 10.10 11.18
CA PHE A 97 -13.76 9.96 12.59
C PHE A 97 -13.32 11.20 13.33
N THR A 98 -14.30 11.93 13.84
CA THR A 98 -14.08 13.21 14.52
C THR A 98 -13.76 12.98 15.99
N ASN A 99 -14.10 11.81 16.53
CA ASN A 99 -13.93 11.47 17.95
C ASN A 99 -13.51 10.00 18.18
N ALA A 100 -12.91 9.76 19.35
CA ALA A 100 -12.28 8.48 19.73
C ALA A 100 -13.26 7.34 20.05
N ASP A 101 -14.55 7.64 20.20
CA ASP A 101 -15.64 6.68 20.35
C ASP A 101 -16.12 6.10 19.00
N GLU A 102 -15.64 6.66 17.89
CA GLU A 102 -15.93 6.17 16.54
C GLU A 102 -14.86 5.18 16.02
N ILE A 103 -13.95 4.73 16.90
CA ILE A 103 -12.97 3.66 16.66
C ILE A 103 -13.59 2.28 16.87
#